data_AF-A9MFT0-F1
#
_entry.id   AF-A9MFT0-F1
#
_cell.length_a   1.000
_cell.length_b   1.000
_cell.length_c   1.000
_cell.angle_alpha   90.00
_cell.angle_beta   90.00
_cell.angle_gamma   90.00
#
_symmetry.space_group_name_H-M   'P 1'
#
loop_
_entity.id
_entity.type
_entity.pdbx_description
1 polymer ?
#
loop_
_entity_poly.entity_id
_entity_poly.type
_entity_poly.pdbx_seq_one_letter_code
_entity_poly.pdbx_strand_id
1 'polypeptide(L)'
;MFGTKGHRPRETIIQDTGAVKKALDNALAVAEQRNGRLIDLPSLQQAMNYWRKEIAQAGLTGIYTPHSLRYAWTQDALRHYLAQGFSDREALALTSMDLGHGDGRGWYVVQVYGRREEA
;
A
#
# COMPACT_ATOMS: atom_id res chain seq x y z
N MET A 1 -9.66 16.19 10.21
CA MET A 1 -9.96 14.76 10.05
C MET A 1 -9.49 14.30 8.67
N PHE A 2 -8.27 13.76 8.60
CA PHE A 2 -7.71 13.15 7.39
C PHE A 2 -7.94 11.64 7.48
N GLY A 3 -8.45 11.01 6.42
CA GLY A 3 -8.73 9.57 6.37
C GLY A 3 -10.15 9.17 6.78
N THR A 4 -11.14 9.33 5.88
CA THR A 4 -12.45 8.67 6.01
C THR A 4 -13.03 8.36 4.64
N LYS A 5 -13.76 7.23 4.52
CA LYS A 5 -14.59 6.86 3.36
C LYS A 5 -15.38 8.05 2.81
N GLY A 6 -15.57 8.08 1.49
CA GLY A 6 -16.37 9.11 0.80
C GLY A 6 -15.58 10.00 -0.16
N HIS A 7 -14.69 9.42 -0.99
CA HIS A 7 -13.91 10.12 -2.03
C HIS A 7 -12.99 11.24 -1.54
N ARG A 8 -12.66 11.29 -0.25
CA ARG A 8 -11.71 12.28 0.26
C ARG A 8 -10.30 11.96 -0.20
N PRO A 9 -9.54 12.95 -0.71
CA PRO A 9 -8.13 12.76 -1.01
C PRO A 9 -7.40 12.34 0.26
N ARG A 10 -6.37 11.51 0.09
CA ARG A 10 -5.43 11.15 1.16
C ARG A 10 -4.03 11.42 0.65
N GLU A 11 -3.22 11.98 1.52
CA GLU A 11 -1.78 12.00 1.32
C GLU A 11 -1.21 10.71 1.93
N THR A 12 -0.11 10.24 1.35
CA THR A 12 0.62 9.08 1.83
C THR A 12 2.10 9.31 1.55
N ILE A 13 2.95 8.83 2.45
CA ILE A 13 4.39 8.91 2.25
C ILE A 13 4.87 8.01 1.11
N ILE A 14 5.90 8.48 0.41
CA ILE A 14 6.65 7.69 -0.56
C ILE A 14 7.92 7.21 0.15
N GLN A 15 7.97 5.93 0.52
CA GLN A 15 9.08 5.35 1.28
C GLN A 15 10.39 5.29 0.49
N ASP A 16 10.28 4.98 -0.80
CA ASP A 16 11.41 4.95 -1.74
C ASP A 16 11.01 5.66 -3.03
N THR A 17 11.44 6.91 -3.15
CA THR A 17 11.15 7.74 -4.34
C THR A 17 11.80 7.18 -5.60
N GLY A 18 12.98 6.56 -5.49
CA GLY A 18 13.70 5.98 -6.63
C GLY A 18 12.97 4.76 -7.19
N ALA A 19 12.57 3.84 -6.31
CA ALA A 19 11.80 2.66 -6.70
C ALA A 19 10.43 3.03 -7.26
N VAL A 20 9.72 3.98 -6.63
CA VAL A 20 8.41 4.45 -7.11
C VAL A 20 8.52 5.13 -8.47
N LYS A 21 9.54 5.97 -8.69
CA LYS A 21 9.78 6.59 -9.99
C LYS A 21 10.01 5.52 -11.07
N LYS A 22 10.89 4.54 -10.79
CA LYS A 22 11.16 3.44 -11.74
C LYS A 22 9.89 2.63 -12.05
N ALA A 23 9.07 2.35 -11.03
CA ALA A 23 7.80 1.65 -11.23
C ALA A 23 6.82 2.46 -12.08
N LEU A 24 6.75 3.78 -11.87
CA LEU A 24 5.92 4.69 -12.65
C LEU A 24 6.37 4.79 -14.11
N ASP A 25 7.67 4.94 -14.35
CA ASP A 25 8.24 5.01 -15.70
C ASP A 25 7.91 3.72 -16.49
N ASN A 26 8.06 2.55 -15.87
CA ASN A 26 7.68 1.27 -16.48
C ASN A 26 6.17 1.17 -16.73
N ALA A 27 5.35 1.63 -15.78
CA ALA A 27 3.90 1.59 -15.88
C ALA A 27 3.38 2.49 -17.02
N LEU A 28 3.98 3.67 -17.19
CA LEU A 28 3.67 4.59 -18.30
C LEU A 28 4.00 3.96 -19.65
N ALA A 29 5.21 3.39 -19.80
CA ALA A 29 5.60 2.71 -21.04
C ALA A 29 4.65 1.56 -21.42
N VAL A 30 4.16 0.80 -20.44
CA VAL A 30 3.16 -0.26 -20.66
C VAL A 30 1.79 0.33 -21.03
N ALA A 31 1.37 1.40 -20.36
CA ALA A 31 0.07 2.03 -20.60
C ALA A 31 -0.01 2.68 -21.98
N GLU A 32 1.07 3.29 -22.47
CA GLU A 32 1.16 3.86 -23.83
C GLU A 32 0.85 2.81 -24.92
N GLN A 33 1.27 1.56 -24.70
CA GLN A 33 1.02 0.44 -25.60
C GLN A 33 -0.39 -0.16 -25.45
N ARG A 34 -1.15 0.28 -24.44
CA ARG A 34 -2.42 -0.33 -23.99
C ARG A 34 -3.52 0.71 -23.80
N ASN A 35 -3.65 1.64 -24.75
CA ASN A 35 -4.71 2.66 -24.76
C ASN A 35 -4.79 3.48 -23.45
N GLY A 36 -3.64 3.76 -22.83
CA GLY A 36 -3.54 4.50 -21.57
C GLY A 36 -3.90 3.69 -20.32
N ARG A 37 -3.95 2.34 -20.40
CA ARG A 37 -4.32 1.46 -19.28
C ARG A 37 -3.23 0.45 -18.97
N LEU A 38 -3.03 0.13 -17.69
CA LEU A 38 -2.11 -0.95 -17.31
C LEU A 38 -2.63 -2.33 -17.69
N ILE A 39 -3.95 -2.53 -17.60
CA ILE A 39 -4.63 -3.76 -17.99
C ILE A 39 -5.77 -3.36 -18.92
N ASP A 40 -5.58 -3.57 -20.21
CA ASP A 40 -6.58 -3.25 -21.23
C ASP A 40 -7.30 -4.52 -21.68
N LEU A 41 -8.33 -4.90 -20.92
CA LEU A 41 -9.16 -6.08 -21.20
C LEU A 41 -10.64 -5.68 -21.22
N PRO A 42 -11.48 -6.35 -22.04
CA PRO A 42 -12.82 -5.88 -22.34
C PRO A 42 -13.82 -6.08 -21.18
N SER A 43 -13.47 -6.80 -20.12
CA SER A 43 -14.30 -6.98 -18.94
C SER A 43 -13.50 -6.92 -17.64
N LEU A 44 -14.17 -6.49 -16.57
CA LEU A 44 -13.61 -6.49 -15.22
C LEU A 44 -13.13 -7.89 -14.81
N GLN A 45 -13.89 -8.93 -15.12
CA GLN A 45 -13.53 -10.31 -14.77
C GLN A 45 -12.22 -10.74 -15.42
N GLN A 46 -12.03 -10.43 -16.72
CA GLN A 46 -10.78 -10.73 -17.41
C GLN A 46 -9.61 -9.92 -16.87
N ALA A 47 -9.81 -8.62 -16.60
CA ALA A 47 -8.80 -7.78 -15.98
C ALA A 47 -8.36 -8.31 -14.62
N MET A 48 -9.30 -8.74 -13.78
CA MET A 48 -9.01 -9.34 -12.48
C MET A 48 -8.28 -10.68 -12.61
N ASN A 49 -8.62 -11.51 -13.59
CA ASN A 49 -7.94 -12.78 -13.83
C ASN A 49 -6.51 -12.57 -14.34
N TYR A 50 -6.30 -11.64 -15.26
CA TYR A 50 -4.97 -11.22 -15.70
C TYR A 50 -4.13 -10.76 -14.51
N TRP A 51 -4.65 -9.81 -13.71
CA TRP A 51 -3.94 -9.30 -12.55
C TRP A 51 -3.55 -10.40 -11.54
N ARG A 52 -4.47 -11.32 -11.23
CA ARG A 52 -4.19 -12.46 -10.33
C ARG A 52 -3.04 -13.35 -10.85
N LYS A 53 -2.98 -13.57 -12.16
CA LYS A 53 -1.90 -14.34 -12.78
C LYS A 53 -0.57 -13.59 -12.66
N GLU A 54 -0.54 -12.30 -12.98
CA GLU A 54 0.69 -11.50 -12.90
C GLU A 54 1.24 -11.43 -11.47
N ILE A 55 0.39 -11.20 -10.46
CA ILE A 55 0.86 -11.16 -9.06
C ILE A 55 1.39 -12.53 -8.59
N ALA A 56 0.78 -13.64 -9.03
CA ALA A 56 1.26 -14.98 -8.73
C ALA A 56 2.62 -15.25 -9.38
N GLN A 57 2.82 -14.81 -10.62
CA GLN A 57 4.11 -14.87 -11.31
C GLN A 57 5.18 -14.01 -10.63
N ALA A 58 4.78 -12.89 -10.03
CA ALA A 58 5.65 -12.06 -9.20
C ALA A 58 5.91 -12.64 -7.79
N GLY A 59 5.45 -13.87 -7.50
CA GLY A 59 5.70 -14.55 -6.23
C GLY A 59 4.69 -14.25 -5.12
N LEU A 60 3.65 -13.46 -5.39
CA LEU A 60 2.54 -13.25 -4.45
C LEU A 60 1.60 -14.46 -4.46
N THR A 61 2.05 -15.54 -3.83
CA THR A 61 1.34 -16.81 -3.69
C THR A 61 1.29 -17.28 -2.24
N GLY A 62 0.35 -18.17 -1.91
CA GLY A 62 0.19 -18.70 -0.56
C GLY A 62 -0.06 -17.59 0.47
N ILE A 63 0.80 -17.49 1.48
CA ILE A 63 0.71 -16.47 2.54
C ILE A 63 1.15 -15.07 2.08
N TYR A 64 1.87 -14.97 0.95
CA TYR A 64 2.31 -13.71 0.38
C TYR A 64 1.23 -13.20 -0.58
N THR A 65 0.37 -12.33 -0.08
CA THR A 65 -0.74 -11.76 -0.85
C THR A 65 -0.50 -10.26 -1.08
N PRO A 66 -1.28 -9.60 -1.95
CA PRO A 66 -1.30 -8.13 -2.00
C PRO A 66 -1.58 -7.48 -0.65
N HIS A 67 -2.34 -8.15 0.23
CA HIS A 67 -2.56 -7.67 1.59
C HIS A 67 -1.28 -7.77 2.44
N SER A 68 -0.45 -8.78 2.21
CA SER A 68 0.86 -8.93 2.85
C SER A 68 1.83 -7.80 2.48
N LEU A 69 1.74 -7.25 1.26
CA LEU A 69 2.48 -6.05 0.89
C LEU A 69 2.01 -4.82 1.67
N ARG A 70 0.69 -4.69 1.93
CA ARG A 70 0.16 -3.64 2.79
C ARG A 70 0.68 -3.79 4.23
N TYR A 71 0.85 -5.03 4.71
CA TYR A 71 1.50 -5.30 6.00
C TYR A 71 2.93 -4.76 6.04
N ALA A 72 3.75 -5.14 5.07
CA ALA A 72 5.14 -4.70 4.98
C ALA A 72 5.24 -3.16 4.91
N TRP A 73 4.48 -2.54 4.00
CA TRP A 73 4.45 -1.08 3.83
C TRP A 73 4.10 -0.35 5.13
N THR A 74 3.13 -0.86 5.89
CA THR A 74 2.71 -0.23 7.15
C THR A 74 3.80 -0.30 8.22
N GLN A 75 4.52 -1.42 8.29
CA GLN A 75 5.66 -1.56 9.21
C GLN A 75 6.79 -0.60 8.82
N ASP A 76 7.07 -0.42 7.53
CA ASP A 76 8.03 0.55 7.03
C ASP A 76 7.61 1.99 7.32
N ALA A 77 6.32 2.32 7.17
CA ALA A 77 5.80 3.66 7.44
C ALA A 77 5.89 4.02 8.93
N LEU A 78 5.55 3.06 9.80
CA LEU A 78 5.68 3.24 11.24
C LEU A 78 7.15 3.50 11.63
N ARG A 79 8.09 2.69 11.11
CA ARG A 79 9.53 2.90 11.33
C ARG A 79 9.99 4.27 10.84
N HIS A 80 9.52 4.70 9.68
CA HIS A 80 9.86 6.00 9.10
C HIS A 80 9.48 7.16 10.03
N TYR A 81 8.25 7.16 10.57
CA TYR A 81 7.82 8.21 11.49
C TYR A 81 8.53 8.15 12.85
N LEU A 82 8.75 6.96 13.40
CA LEU A 82 9.53 6.82 14.63
C LEU A 82 10.96 7.36 14.46
N ALA A 83 11.59 7.10 13.32
CA ALA A 83 12.92 7.62 13.01
C ALA A 83 12.96 9.17 12.84
N GLN A 84 11.82 9.80 12.60
CA GLN A 84 11.68 11.26 12.57
C GLN A 84 11.43 11.88 13.97
N GLY A 85 11.36 11.05 15.02
CA GLY A 85 11.18 11.50 16.40
C GLY A 85 9.73 11.65 16.85
N PHE A 86 8.76 11.19 16.06
CA PHE A 86 7.37 11.11 16.50
C PHE A 86 7.21 10.09 17.63
N SER A 87 6.30 10.37 18.56
CA SER A 87 5.90 9.38 19.56
C SER A 87 5.17 8.20 18.92
N ASP A 88 5.13 7.05 19.61
CA ASP A 88 4.38 5.87 19.14
C ASP A 88 2.93 6.21 18.78
N ARG A 89 2.28 7.07 19.60
CA ARG A 89 0.90 7.50 19.38
C ARG A 89 0.77 8.31 18.08
N GLU A 90 1.69 9.22 17.82
CA GLU A 90 1.68 10.05 16.60
C GLU A 90 2.01 9.21 15.36
N ALA A 91 3.03 8.35 15.45
CA ALA A 91 3.44 7.48 14.37
C ALA A 91 2.31 6.50 13.96
N LEU A 92 1.57 5.95 14.94
CA LEU A 92 0.38 5.14 14.70
C LEU A 92 -0.76 5.93 14.06
N ALA A 93 -0.98 7.18 14.50
CA ALA A 93 -2.02 8.04 13.93
C ALA A 93 -1.71 8.41 12.47
N LEU A 94 -0.47 8.82 12.17
CA LEU A 94 0.01 9.15 10.82
C LEU A 94 -0.13 7.95 9.88
N THR A 95 0.40 6.80 10.29
CA THR A 95 0.31 5.57 9.51
C THR A 95 -1.16 5.16 9.27
N SER A 96 -2.04 5.32 10.25
CA SER A 96 -3.48 5.07 10.09
C SER A 96 -4.14 6.01 9.08
N MET A 97 -3.70 7.27 9.01
CA MET A 97 -4.16 8.25 8.03
C MET A 97 -3.71 7.90 6.61
N ASP A 98 -2.44 7.50 6.43
CA ASP A 98 -1.90 7.07 5.12
C ASP A 98 -2.64 5.85 4.57
N LEU A 99 -2.99 4.91 5.45
CA LEU A 99 -3.80 3.74 5.14
C LEU A 99 -5.25 4.11 4.76
N GLY A 100 -5.68 5.35 5.01
CA GLY A 100 -7.04 5.83 4.77
C GLY A 100 -8.03 5.39 5.86
N HIS A 101 -7.54 4.97 7.03
CA HIS A 101 -8.38 4.56 8.16
C HIS A 101 -8.76 5.77 9.05
N GLY A 102 -8.02 6.86 8.98
CA GLY A 102 -8.23 8.04 9.83
C GLY A 102 -7.48 7.97 11.16
N ASP A 103 -7.39 9.10 11.84
CA ASP A 103 -6.64 9.29 13.10
C ASP A 103 -7.19 8.48 14.29
N GLY A 104 -8.50 8.25 14.35
CA GLY A 104 -9.15 7.50 15.44
C GLY A 104 -8.96 5.97 15.42
N ARG A 105 -8.26 5.41 14.44
CA ARG A 105 -8.13 3.94 14.25
C ARG A 105 -6.71 3.39 14.38
N GLY A 106 -5.81 4.10 15.05
CA GLY A 106 -4.46 3.62 15.37
C GLY A 106 -4.43 2.23 16.02
N TRP A 107 -5.47 1.86 16.78
CA TRP A 107 -5.61 0.53 17.38
C TRP A 107 -5.73 -0.61 16.34
N TYR A 108 -6.36 -0.36 15.19
CA TYR A 108 -6.36 -1.31 14.07
C TYR A 108 -4.96 -1.45 13.46
N VAL A 109 -4.13 -0.42 13.50
CA VAL A 109 -2.73 -0.53 13.04
C VAL A 109 -1.94 -1.43 14.00
N VAL A 110 -2.13 -1.28 15.31
CA VAL A 110 -1.44 -2.13 16.31
C VAL A 110 -1.88 -3.59 16.23
N GLN A 111 -3.18 -3.87 16.16
CA GLN A 111 -3.70 -5.24 16.13
C GLN A 111 -3.39 -6.01 14.84
N VAL A 112 -3.23 -5.29 13.73
CA VAL A 112 -3.17 -5.89 12.38
C VAL A 112 -1.72 -5.88 11.87
N TYR A 113 -0.85 -4.97 12.35
CA TYR A 113 0.51 -4.78 11.83
C TYR A 113 1.64 -4.92 12.86
N GLY A 114 1.32 -5.00 14.16
CA GLY A 114 2.32 -5.33 15.18
C GLY A 114 2.84 -6.75 14.94
N ARG A 115 4.14 -6.91 14.64
CA ARG A 115 4.78 -8.21 14.87
C ARG A 115 4.61 -8.52 16.35
N ARG A 116 3.99 -9.65 16.68
CA ARG A 116 4.42 -10.36 17.88
C ARG A 116 5.87 -10.76 17.59
N GLU A 117 6.83 -10.08 18.19
CA GLU A 117 8.11 -10.73 18.43
C GLU A 117 7.77 -11.94 19.30
N GLU A 118 8.02 -13.14 18.77
CA GLU A 118 8.07 -14.34 19.60
C GLU A 118 9.22 -14.12 20.58
N ALA A 119 8.86 -14.03 21.87
CA ALA A 119 9.79 -13.98 22.98
C ALA A 119 10.50 -15.32 23.18
#